data_AF-A0A2M8AS36-F1
#
_entry.id   AF-A0A2M8AS36-F1
#
_cell.length_a   1.000
_cell.length_b   1.000
_cell.length_c   1.000
_cell.angle_alpha   90.00
_cell.angle_beta   90.00
_cell.angle_gamma   90.00
#
_symmetry.space_group_name_H-M   'P 1'
#
loop_
_entity.id
_entity.type
_entity.pdbx_description
1 polymer ?
#
loop_
_entity_poly.entity_id
_entity_poly.type
_entity_poly.pdbx_seq_one_letter_code
_entity_poly.pdbx_strand_id
1 'polypeptide(L)'
;MDKGEIWRLIGRTGILACHLHRMSRHGIYYLVKRVNEKGVKGVEGEKRPGRPGSLTDEIAKDLKEKLVQPPMNQNYRQSRWDGPLVRKYLKEKHNIDIGRTTAL
;
A
#
# COMPACT_ATOMS: atom_id res chain seq x y z
N MET A 1 -15.08 -28.52 -7.64
CA MET A 1 -13.66 -28.91 -7.82
C MET A 1 -13.11 -29.23 -6.45
N ASP A 2 -12.69 -30.47 -6.23
CA ASP A 2 -12.26 -30.96 -4.92
C ASP A 2 -10.84 -30.48 -4.58
N LYS A 3 -10.54 -30.26 -3.29
CA LYS A 3 -9.21 -29.80 -2.85
C LYS A 3 -8.12 -30.77 -3.32
N GLY A 4 -8.37 -32.07 -3.36
CA GLY A 4 -7.43 -33.09 -3.83
C GLY A 4 -7.19 -33.10 -5.34
N GLU A 5 -8.10 -32.54 -6.14
CA GLU A 5 -8.01 -32.48 -7.61
C GLU A 5 -7.09 -31.35 -8.07
N ILE A 6 -7.12 -30.22 -7.38
CA ILE A 6 -6.23 -29.07 -7.60
C ILE A 6 -4.79 -29.43 -7.18
N TRP A 7 -4.63 -30.16 -6.07
CA TRP A 7 -3.33 -30.73 -5.71
C TRP A 7 -2.83 -31.77 -6.70
N ARG A 8 -3.69 -32.49 -7.42
CA ARG A 8 -3.26 -33.41 -8.48
C ARG A 8 -2.76 -32.67 -9.73
N LEU A 9 -3.39 -31.54 -10.08
CA LEU A 9 -2.96 -30.69 -11.20
C LEU A 9 -1.66 -29.92 -10.92
N ILE A 10 -1.38 -29.58 -9.66
CA ILE A 10 -0.21 -28.77 -9.26
C ILE A 10 0.91 -29.64 -8.64
N GLY A 11 0.56 -30.79 -8.06
CA GLY A 11 1.39 -31.57 -7.14
C GLY A 11 2.49 -32.43 -7.76
N ARG A 12 2.54 -32.61 -9.08
CA ARG A 12 3.73 -33.17 -9.75
C ARG A 12 4.73 -32.10 -10.19
N THR A 13 4.36 -30.83 -10.11
CA THR A 13 5.11 -29.72 -10.72
C THR A 13 5.11 -28.46 -9.86
N GLY A 14 5.07 -28.57 -8.52
CA GLY A 14 5.26 -27.40 -7.65
C GLY A 14 6.59 -26.68 -7.91
N ILE A 15 7.67 -27.44 -8.18
CA ILE A 15 8.98 -26.92 -8.59
C ILE A 15 8.94 -26.30 -9.99
N LEU A 16 8.25 -26.96 -10.92
CA LEU A 16 8.16 -26.55 -12.32
C LEU A 16 7.31 -25.28 -12.47
N ALA A 17 6.24 -25.14 -11.69
CA ALA A 17 5.47 -23.92 -11.59
C ALA A 17 6.28 -22.77 -10.95
N CYS A 18 7.14 -23.06 -9.96
CA CYS A 18 8.08 -22.05 -9.43
C CYS A 18 9.01 -21.53 -10.52
N HIS A 19 9.59 -22.43 -11.31
CA HIS A 19 10.50 -22.09 -12.41
C HIS A 19 9.79 -21.35 -13.55
N LEU A 20 8.62 -21.85 -13.98
CA LEU A 20 7.88 -21.30 -15.12
C LEU A 20 7.35 -19.89 -14.83
N HIS A 21 6.86 -19.66 -13.61
CA HIS A 21 6.24 -18.37 -13.23
C HIS A 21 7.19 -17.45 -12.45
N ARG A 22 8.45 -17.85 -12.22
CA ARG A 22 9.43 -17.12 -11.40
C ARG A 22 8.88 -16.72 -10.03
N MET A 23 8.01 -17.55 -9.46
CA MET A 23 7.39 -17.31 -8.14
C MET A 23 8.11 -18.15 -7.08
N SER A 24 8.19 -17.61 -5.87
CA SER A 24 8.62 -18.40 -4.72
C SER A 24 7.61 -19.52 -4.44
N ARG A 25 8.07 -20.64 -3.85
CA ARG A 25 7.19 -21.72 -3.39
C ARG A 25 6.01 -21.17 -2.58
N HIS A 26 6.30 -20.25 -1.67
CA HIS A 26 5.30 -19.58 -0.84
C HIS A 26 4.27 -18.80 -1.67
N GLY A 27 4.71 -18.10 -2.73
CA GLY A 27 3.82 -17.40 -3.65
C GLY A 27 2.85 -18.34 -4.37
N ILE A 28 3.29 -19.53 -4.75
CA ILE A 28 2.43 -20.56 -5.37
C ILE A 28 1.44 -21.12 -4.35
N TYR A 29 1.90 -21.50 -3.16
CA TYR A 29 1.01 -21.97 -2.09
C TYR A 29 -0.09 -20.93 -1.78
N TYR A 30 0.29 -19.66 -1.69
CA TYR A 30 -0.63 -18.58 -1.43
C TYR A 30 -1.62 -18.36 -2.58
N LEU A 31 -1.17 -18.45 -3.84
CA LEU A 31 -2.03 -18.37 -5.01
C LEU A 31 -3.07 -19.51 -5.01
N VAL A 32 -2.64 -20.76 -4.80
CA VAL A 32 -3.51 -21.94 -4.73
C VAL A 32 -4.54 -21.80 -3.62
N LYS A 33 -4.10 -21.36 -2.44
CA LYS A 33 -5.01 -21.09 -1.32
C LYS A 33 -6.08 -20.07 -1.70
N ARG A 34 -5.70 -18.94 -2.32
CA ARG A 34 -6.67 -17.91 -2.75
C ARG A 34 -7.64 -18.41 -3.82
N VAL A 35 -7.16 -19.20 -4.78
CA VAL A 35 -8.02 -19.79 -5.80
C VAL A 35 -9.02 -20.77 -5.19
N ASN A 36 -8.60 -21.57 -4.21
CA ASN A 36 -9.49 -22.47 -3.49
C ASN A 36 -10.56 -21.73 -2.67
N GLU A 37 -10.23 -20.57 -2.11
CA GLU A 37 -11.14 -19.77 -1.28
C GLU A 37 -12.08 -18.87 -2.09
N LYS A 38 -11.58 -18.30 -3.21
CA LYS A 38 -12.26 -17.22 -3.96
C LYS A 38 -12.59 -17.60 -5.41
N GLY A 39 -12.32 -18.85 -5.82
CA GLY A 39 -12.44 -19.30 -7.20
C GLY A 39 -11.46 -18.57 -8.13
N VAL A 40 -11.84 -18.39 -9.39
CA VAL A 40 -11.00 -17.74 -10.43
C VAL A 40 -10.58 -16.31 -10.02
N LYS A 41 -11.41 -15.59 -9.25
CA LYS A 41 -11.07 -14.26 -8.70
C LYS A 41 -9.86 -14.27 -7.77
N GLY A 42 -9.47 -15.41 -7.20
CA GLY A 42 -8.27 -15.55 -6.37
C GLY A 42 -6.94 -15.43 -7.14
N VAL A 43 -6.99 -15.53 -8.47
CA VAL A 43 -5.84 -15.26 -9.35
C VAL A 43 -5.60 -13.76 -9.50
N GLU A 44 -6.66 -12.96 -9.44
CA GLU A 44 -6.55 -11.50 -9.53
C GLU A 44 -5.75 -10.98 -8.33
N GLY A 45 -4.78 -10.11 -8.62
CA GLY A 45 -4.04 -9.40 -7.58
C GLY A 45 -5.01 -8.49 -6.84
N GLU A 46 -5.33 -8.81 -5.59
CA GLU A 46 -6.02 -7.84 -4.73
C GLU A 46 -5.21 -6.54 -4.68
N LYS A 47 -5.89 -5.40 -4.84
CA LYS A 47 -5.34 -4.09 -4.45
C LYS A 47 -5.04 -4.16 -2.97
N ARG A 48 -3.81 -4.57 -2.64
CA ARG A 48 -3.28 -4.39 -1.30
C ARG A 48 -3.07 -2.89 -1.17
N PRO A 49 -3.78 -2.17 -0.28
CA PRO A 49 -3.23 -0.91 0.18
C PRO A 49 -1.81 -1.25 0.63
N GLY A 50 -0.81 -0.47 0.20
CA GLY A 50 0.57 -0.72 0.58
C GLY A 50 0.76 -0.60 2.09
N ARG A 51 1.88 -0.02 2.54
CA ARG A 51 1.87 0.55 3.90
C ARG A 51 0.66 1.50 3.97
N PRO A 52 -0.26 1.34 4.95
CA PRO A 52 -1.36 2.29 5.11
C PRO A 52 -0.75 3.68 5.13
N GLY A 53 -1.15 4.51 4.17
CA GLY A 53 -0.64 5.87 4.08
C GLY A 53 -0.99 6.54 5.39
N SER A 54 -0.01 7.07 6.11
CA SER A 54 -0.26 7.81 7.35
C SER A 54 -1.23 8.98 7.14
N LEU A 55 -1.42 9.40 5.88
CA LEU A 55 -2.38 10.39 5.45
C LEU A 55 -3.77 9.75 5.27
N THR A 56 -4.63 9.83 6.29
CA THR A 56 -6.06 9.54 6.14
C THR A 56 -6.75 10.58 5.25
N ASP A 57 -7.93 10.28 4.74
CA ASP A 57 -8.69 11.23 3.90
C ASP A 57 -9.00 12.55 4.62
N GLU A 58 -9.22 12.49 5.93
CA GLU A 58 -9.43 13.66 6.80
C GLU A 58 -8.19 14.56 6.82
N ILE A 59 -7.02 13.96 6.96
CA ILE A 59 -5.74 14.68 7.02
C ILE A 59 -5.38 15.24 5.65
N ALA A 60 -5.69 14.51 4.57
CA ALA A 60 -5.53 15.01 3.21
C ALA A 60 -6.43 16.23 2.92
N LYS A 61 -7.65 16.24 3.47
CA LYS A 61 -8.57 17.38 3.33
C LYS A 61 -8.09 18.60 4.12
N ASP A 62 -7.72 18.42 5.39
CA ASP A 62 -7.15 19.51 6.20
C ASP A 62 -5.89 20.08 5.55
N LEU A 63 -5.00 19.22 5.04
CA LEU A 63 -3.81 19.66 4.33
C LEU A 63 -4.15 20.54 3.12
N LYS A 64 -5.14 20.16 2.30
CA LYS A 64 -5.60 20.97 1.16
C LYS A 64 -6.14 22.33 1.61
N GLU A 65 -6.95 22.37 2.66
CA GLU A 65 -7.53 23.62 3.15
C GLU A 65 -6.46 24.58 3.72
N LYS A 66 -5.45 24.04 4.40
CA LYS A 66 -4.41 24.82 5.08
C LYS A 66 -3.27 25.25 4.16
N LEU A 67 -2.91 24.43 3.16
CA LEU A 67 -1.88 24.77 2.18
C LEU A 67 -2.29 25.90 1.22
N VAL A 68 -3.60 26.15 1.07
CA VAL A 68 -4.12 27.30 0.29
C VAL A 68 -3.78 28.62 0.98
N GLN A 69 -3.67 28.62 2.30
CA GLN A 69 -3.34 29.81 3.08
C GLN A 69 -1.82 29.90 3.30
N PRO A 70 -1.26 31.12 3.42
CA PRO A 70 0.15 31.28 3.79
C PRO A 70 0.47 30.58 5.12
N PRO A 71 1.65 29.98 5.29
CA PRO A 71 2.04 29.35 6.55
C PRO A 71 2.04 30.32 7.75
N MET A 72 2.16 31.62 7.49
CA MET A 72 2.02 32.68 8.50
C MET A 72 0.67 32.63 9.23
N ASN A 73 -0.41 32.25 8.54
CA ASN A 73 -1.73 32.05 9.14
C ASN A 73 -1.79 30.80 10.02
N GLN A 74 -0.77 29.95 9.96
CA GLN A 74 -0.57 28.76 10.80
C GLN A 74 0.54 28.96 11.84
N ASN A 75 0.92 30.22 12.13
CA ASN A 75 1.98 30.60 13.07
C ASN A 75 3.41 30.19 12.66
N TYR A 76 3.65 29.94 11.37
CA TYR A 76 5.00 29.75 10.86
C TYR A 76 5.61 31.07 10.40
N ARG A 77 6.93 31.22 10.56
CA ARG A 77 7.66 32.42 10.12
C ARG A 77 7.84 32.51 8.60
N GLN A 78 7.61 31.41 7.89
CA GLN A 78 7.83 31.29 6.44
C GLN A 78 6.61 31.77 5.66
N SER A 79 6.83 32.48 4.55
CA SER A 79 5.77 33.03 3.70
C SER A 79 5.21 32.01 2.69
N ARG A 80 5.91 30.90 2.44
CA ARG A 80 5.54 29.87 1.48
C ARG A 80 5.71 28.48 2.09
N TRP A 81 4.85 27.55 1.67
CA TRP A 81 4.99 26.14 2.00
C TRP A 81 6.12 25.49 1.20
N ASP A 82 7.00 24.77 1.90
CA ASP A 82 8.02 23.88 1.34
C ASP A 82 7.90 22.48 1.96
N GLY A 83 8.46 21.47 1.30
CA GLY A 83 8.39 20.07 1.75
C GLY A 83 8.74 19.90 3.24
N PRO A 84 9.90 20.40 3.74
CA PRO A 84 10.23 20.41 5.16
C PRO A 84 9.17 21.05 6.07
N LEU A 85 8.63 22.21 5.70
CA LEU A 85 7.59 22.89 6.47
C LEU A 85 6.28 22.10 6.52
N VAL A 86 5.88 21.47 5.41
CA VAL A 86 4.69 20.60 5.35
C VAL A 86 4.88 19.36 6.23
N ARG A 87 6.08 18.76 6.23
CA ARG A 87 6.42 17.65 7.14
C ARG A 87 6.33 18.08 8.60
N LYS A 88 6.84 19.27 8.93
CA LYS A 88 6.76 19.84 10.28
C LYS A 88 5.31 20.05 10.70
N TYR A 89 4.47 20.60 9.83
CA TYR A 89 3.04 20.76 10.07
C TYR A 89 2.33 19.43 10.34
N LEU A 90 2.55 18.42 9.50
CA LEU A 90 1.98 17.09 9.67
C LEU A 90 2.42 16.43 10.99
N LYS A 91 3.67 16.65 11.40
CA LYS A 91 4.19 16.14 12.67
C LYS A 91 3.57 16.87 13.86
N GLU A 92 3.46 18.19 13.82
CA GLU A 92 2.96 19.01 14.93
C GLU A 92 1.43 18.92 15.11
N LYS A 93 0.68 18.82 14.01
CA LYS A 93 -0.80 18.84 14.05
C LYS A 93 -1.43 17.46 14.03
N HIS A 94 -0.79 16.51 13.35
CA HIS A 94 -1.37 15.19 13.10
C HIS A 94 -0.50 14.04 13.64
N ASN A 95 0.65 14.34 14.27
CA ASN A 95 1.62 13.36 14.76
C ASN A 95 2.09 12.36 13.68
N ILE A 96 2.12 12.81 12.42
CA ILE A 96 2.53 12.01 11.28
C ILE A 96 3.98 12.32 10.93
N ASP A 97 4.82 11.28 10.88
CA ASP A 97 6.16 11.35 10.31
C ASP A 97 6.18 10.72 8.91
N ILE A 98 6.18 11.56 7.88
CA ILE A 98 6.38 11.14 6.50
C ILE A 98 7.87 11.20 6.14
N GLY A 99 8.37 10.18 5.43
CA GLY A 99 9.75 10.15 4.93
C GLY A 99 10.03 11.22 3.87
N ARG A 100 11.30 11.53 3.62
CA ARG A 100 11.75 12.62 2.71
C ARG A 100 11.22 12.51 1.27
N THR A 101 10.82 11.32 0.80
CA THR A 101 10.48 11.06 -0.60
C THR A 101 9.01 11.33 -0.96
N THR A 102 8.11 11.44 0.01
CA THR A 102 6.65 11.48 -0.25
C THR A 102 6.08 12.89 -0.41
N ALA A 103 6.88 13.93 -0.17
CA ALA A 103 6.44 15.33 -0.32
C ALA A 103 6.80 15.86 -1.71
N LEU A 104 5.99 15.55 -2.72
CA LEU A 104 5.97 16.23 -4.02
C LEU A 104 4.52 16.42 -4.49
#